data_AF-A0AAI9XRB4-F1
#
_entry.id   AF-A0AAI9XRB4-F1
#
_cell.length_a   1.000
_cell.length_b   1.000
_cell.length_c   1.000
_cell.angle_alpha   90.00
_cell.angle_beta   90.00
_cell.angle_gamma   90.00
#
_symmetry.space_group_name_H-M   'P 1'
#
loop_
_entity.id
_entity.type
_entity.pdbx_description
1 polymer ?
#
loop_
_entity_poly.entity_id
_entity_poly.type
_entity_poly.pdbx_seq_one_letter_code
_entity_poly.pdbx_strand_id
1 'polypeptide(L)'
;MWGPPDETLDARKHVDGAMNLLKLRYEDTCSPMSMSRPLHRINTESVLYQAFLLAMRKPFAPNFHVDEQFLDRSEHVLNARKLIDILSEGDSPVLGLPLPLYRLITDLIDVLNSPKHPTEAFLIRMREEMETWEGLVLVEDGGASFPLSMTSFHKDAVTLFVLGASLLLDYIAEFSLANHTLWPQVPRTTQNSWNPLHPTRSAPRWQVQRAFEILRRPAAYETWTRCFLGAWPMLILGYSVTSSEDISLIRRVLTQMVERMGYGEIQRILDDLEGVWTKRTEDIPRESVVMSAIERTCAV
;
A
#
# COMPACT_ATOMS: atom_id res chain seq x y z
N MET A 1 -35.58 12.21 11.12
CA MET A 1 -35.21 10.77 11.09
C MET A 1 -33.88 10.69 10.34
N TRP A 2 -32.80 11.04 11.02
CA TRP A 2 -31.44 10.92 10.49
C TRP A 2 -30.81 9.80 11.30
N GLY A 3 -30.51 8.67 10.65
CA GLY A 3 -29.74 7.60 11.28
C GLY A 3 -28.34 8.11 11.64
N PRO A 4 -27.57 7.37 12.45
CA PRO A 4 -26.22 7.79 12.80
C PRO A 4 -25.41 8.00 11.52
N PRO A 5 -24.67 9.11 11.37
CA PRO A 5 -23.86 9.33 10.20
C PRO A 5 -22.71 8.33 10.23
N ASP A 6 -22.60 7.52 9.19
CA ASP A 6 -21.35 6.82 8.90
C ASP A 6 -20.36 7.87 8.34
N GLU A 7 -19.80 8.68 9.24
CA GLU A 7 -18.81 9.73 8.93
C GLU A 7 -17.59 9.16 8.18
N THR A 8 -17.38 7.84 8.24
CA THR A 8 -16.28 7.15 7.54
C THR A 8 -16.50 6.99 6.03
N LEU A 9 -17.72 7.25 5.54
CA LEU A 9 -18.08 7.19 4.11
C LEU A 9 -18.13 8.56 3.43
N ASP A 10 -18.11 9.66 4.19
CA ASP A 10 -18.31 10.99 3.62
C ASP A 10 -17.19 11.38 2.64
N ALA A 11 -15.94 11.10 3.01
CA ALA A 11 -14.77 11.38 2.17
C ALA A 11 -14.86 10.74 0.77
N ARG A 12 -15.45 9.54 0.65
CA ARG A 12 -15.60 8.86 -0.65
C ARG A 12 -16.51 9.62 -1.58
N LYS A 13 -17.66 10.08 -1.07
CA LYS A 13 -18.63 10.85 -1.85
C LYS A 13 -18.02 12.14 -2.38
N HIS A 14 -17.19 12.81 -1.57
CA HIS A 14 -16.48 14.02 -2.01
C HIS A 14 -15.46 13.72 -3.11
N VAL A 15 -14.68 12.65 -2.97
CA VAL A 15 -13.70 12.25 -4.00
C VAL A 15 -14.40 11.78 -5.27
N ASP A 16 -15.48 11.00 -5.18
CA ASP A 16 -16.33 10.64 -6.32
C ASP A 16 -16.87 11.87 -7.05
N GLY A 17 -17.38 12.85 -6.29
CA GLY A 17 -17.82 14.12 -6.83
C GLY A 17 -16.70 14.85 -7.58
N ALA A 18 -15.50 14.91 -6.99
CA ALA A 18 -14.35 15.55 -7.60
C ALA A 18 -13.87 14.83 -8.88
N MET A 19 -13.84 13.50 -8.88
CA MET A 19 -13.55 12.69 -10.08
C MET A 19 -14.57 12.96 -11.18
N ASN A 20 -15.87 13.00 -10.85
CA ASN A 20 -16.92 13.30 -11.83
C ASN A 20 -16.80 14.71 -12.40
N LEU A 21 -16.46 15.71 -11.59
CA LEU A 21 -16.19 17.06 -12.07
C LEU A 21 -15.00 17.09 -13.03
N LEU A 22 -13.92 16.35 -12.75
CA LEU A 22 -12.78 16.25 -13.67
C LEU A 22 -13.16 15.53 -14.96
N LYS A 23 -13.97 14.45 -14.92
CA LYS A 23 -14.50 13.79 -16.12
C LYS A 23 -15.23 14.79 -17.03
N LEU A 24 -16.15 15.58 -16.46
CA LEU A 24 -16.85 16.64 -17.21
C LEU A 24 -15.88 17.67 -17.80
N ARG A 25 -14.82 18.03 -17.06
CA ARG A 25 -13.78 18.94 -17.56
C ARG A 25 -12.91 18.33 -18.67
N TYR A 26 -12.73 17.01 -18.70
CA TYR A 26 -12.03 16.33 -19.79
C TYR A 26 -12.86 16.30 -21.08
N GLU A 27 -14.19 16.33 -20.96
CA GLU A 27 -15.13 16.34 -22.08
C GLU A 27 -15.41 17.75 -22.65
N ASP A 28 -15.10 18.80 -21.89
CA ASP A 28 -15.27 20.20 -22.31
C ASP A 28 -14.25 20.58 -23.40
N THR A 29 -14.71 20.54 -24.66
CA THR A 29 -13.94 20.95 -25.84
C THR A 29 -13.87 22.46 -26.02
N CYS A 30 -14.78 23.23 -25.39
CA CYS A 30 -14.81 24.68 -25.49
C CYS A 30 -13.75 25.34 -24.61
N SER A 31 -13.40 24.72 -23.48
CA SER A 31 -12.35 25.18 -22.58
C SER A 31 -11.47 24.00 -22.13
N PRO A 32 -10.58 23.50 -23.01
CA PRO A 32 -9.83 22.28 -22.75
C PRO A 32 -8.91 22.43 -21.53
N MET A 33 -8.86 21.38 -20.71
CA MET A 33 -7.92 21.32 -19.60
C MET A 33 -6.48 21.32 -20.12
N SER A 34 -5.61 22.02 -19.41
CA SER A 34 -4.22 22.22 -19.80
C SER A 34 -3.30 21.94 -18.63
N MET A 35 -2.51 20.87 -18.71
CA MET A 35 -1.57 20.45 -17.65
C MET A 35 -0.30 21.31 -17.58
N SER A 36 -0.10 22.21 -18.55
CA SER A 36 0.90 23.27 -18.41
C SER A 36 0.43 24.40 -17.48
N ARG A 37 -0.87 24.47 -17.14
CA ARG A 37 -1.38 25.39 -16.12
C ARG A 37 -1.23 24.73 -14.74
N PRO A 38 -0.46 25.32 -13.81
CA PRO A 38 -0.19 24.70 -12.51
C PRO A 38 -1.45 24.31 -11.74
N LEU A 39 -2.49 25.16 -11.75
CA LEU A 39 -3.73 24.87 -11.03
C LEU A 39 -4.49 23.66 -11.58
N HIS A 40 -4.54 23.46 -12.90
CA HIS A 40 -5.18 22.29 -13.48
C HIS A 40 -4.45 21.01 -13.09
N ARG A 41 -3.11 21.03 -13.15
CA ARG A 41 -2.27 19.90 -12.77
C ARG A 41 -2.40 19.58 -11.28
N ILE A 42 -2.26 20.58 -10.42
CA ILE A 42 -2.44 20.41 -8.96
C ILE A 42 -3.81 19.84 -8.65
N ASN A 43 -4.87 20.32 -9.29
CA ASN A 43 -6.22 19.80 -9.06
C ASN A 43 -6.37 18.33 -9.49
N THR A 44 -5.89 17.98 -10.69
CA THR A 44 -5.95 16.59 -11.17
C THR A 44 -5.12 15.66 -10.28
N GLU A 45 -3.88 16.02 -9.98
CA GLU A 45 -3.01 15.20 -9.13
C GLU A 45 -3.54 15.11 -7.69
N SER A 46 -4.17 16.17 -7.16
CA SER A 46 -4.80 16.13 -5.82
C SER A 46 -5.98 15.18 -5.77
N VAL A 47 -6.84 15.17 -6.80
CA VAL A 47 -7.97 14.23 -6.86
C VAL A 47 -7.46 12.79 -6.99
N LEU A 48 -6.47 12.55 -7.86
CA LEU A 48 -5.81 11.23 -7.97
C LEU A 48 -5.21 10.80 -6.63
N TYR A 49 -4.44 11.67 -5.98
CA TYR A 49 -3.82 11.38 -4.69
C TYR A 49 -4.84 10.96 -3.64
N GLN A 50 -5.95 11.70 -3.51
CA GLN A 50 -7.02 11.35 -2.56
C GLN A 50 -7.75 10.06 -2.95
N ALA A 51 -7.99 9.83 -4.24
CA ALA A 51 -8.59 8.58 -4.72
C ALA A 51 -7.71 7.36 -4.40
N PHE A 52 -6.40 7.46 -4.64
CA PHE A 52 -5.45 6.40 -4.29
C PHE A 52 -5.35 6.19 -2.79
N LEU A 53 -5.29 7.25 -1.98
CA LEU A 53 -5.31 7.11 -0.52
C LEU A 53 -6.53 6.33 -0.04
N LEU A 54 -7.72 6.62 -0.57
CA LEU A 54 -8.94 5.90 -0.21
C LEU A 54 -8.93 4.45 -0.67
N ALA A 55 -8.50 4.18 -1.91
CA ALA A 55 -8.44 2.84 -2.48
C ALA A 55 -7.46 1.94 -1.73
N MET A 56 -6.30 2.49 -1.36
CA MET A 56 -5.20 1.72 -0.75
C MET A 56 -5.31 1.60 0.77
N ARG A 57 -6.22 2.38 1.40
CA ARG A 57 -6.38 2.46 2.86
C ARG A 57 -6.65 1.13 3.54
N LYS A 58 -7.44 0.27 2.90
CA LYS A 58 -7.84 -1.04 3.42
C LYS A 58 -7.54 -2.12 2.37
N PRO A 59 -6.26 -2.51 2.21
CA PRO A 59 -5.82 -3.36 1.11
C PRO A 59 -6.49 -4.74 1.08
N PHE A 60 -7.04 -5.22 2.20
CA PHE A 60 -7.69 -6.53 2.32
C PHE A 60 -9.21 -6.48 2.53
N ALA A 61 -9.77 -5.27 2.50
CA ALA A 61 -11.20 -5.02 2.55
C ALA A 61 -11.48 -3.63 1.96
N PRO A 62 -11.13 -3.40 0.68
CA PRO A 62 -11.27 -2.12 0.04
C PRO A 62 -12.75 -1.78 -0.03
N ASN A 63 -13.02 -0.50 0.07
CA ASN A 63 -14.38 0.03 0.12
C ASN A 63 -14.52 1.29 -0.76
N PHE A 64 -13.52 1.50 -1.60
CA PHE A 64 -13.39 2.53 -2.60
C PHE A 64 -12.50 1.97 -3.71
N HIS A 65 -12.87 2.22 -4.97
CA HIS A 65 -12.09 1.84 -6.14
C HIS A 65 -11.91 3.07 -7.01
N VAL A 66 -10.72 3.22 -7.59
CA VAL A 66 -10.47 4.29 -8.55
C VAL A 66 -11.13 3.91 -9.86
N ASP A 67 -11.94 4.82 -10.41
CA ASP A 67 -12.59 4.59 -11.69
C ASP A 67 -11.55 4.48 -12.82
N GLU A 68 -11.53 3.34 -13.52
CA GLU A 68 -10.51 3.01 -14.52
C GLU A 68 -10.52 4.02 -15.69
N GLN A 69 -11.71 4.41 -16.16
CA GLN A 69 -11.85 5.39 -17.24
C GLN A 69 -11.30 6.76 -16.84
N PHE A 70 -11.55 7.19 -15.60
CA PHE A 70 -10.99 8.41 -15.03
C PHE A 70 -9.47 8.32 -14.92
N LEU A 71 -8.93 7.19 -14.44
CA LEU A 71 -7.50 6.99 -14.30
C LEU A 71 -6.79 7.05 -15.65
N ASP A 72 -7.28 6.32 -16.65
CA ASP A 72 -6.73 6.31 -18.02
C ASP A 72 -6.74 7.71 -18.64
N ARG A 73 -7.85 8.45 -18.47
CA ARG A 73 -7.94 9.82 -18.96
C ARG A 73 -6.99 10.76 -18.25
N SER A 74 -6.88 10.64 -16.93
CA SER A 74 -5.99 11.48 -16.12
C SER A 74 -4.53 11.22 -16.47
N GLU A 75 -4.14 9.96 -16.59
CA GLU A 75 -2.80 9.54 -17.01
C GLU A 75 -2.46 10.07 -18.40
N HIS A 76 -3.37 9.89 -19.38
CA HIS A 76 -3.19 10.42 -20.72
C HIS A 76 -2.96 11.93 -20.71
N VAL A 77 -3.78 12.68 -19.97
CA VAL A 77 -3.70 14.14 -19.91
C VAL A 77 -2.44 14.63 -19.18
N LEU A 78 -2.01 13.95 -18.11
CA LEU A 78 -0.78 14.26 -17.37
C LEU A 78 0.48 13.97 -18.21
N ASN A 79 0.46 12.90 -19.01
CA ASN A 79 1.56 12.51 -19.89
C ASN A 79 1.60 13.36 -21.18
N ALA A 80 0.46 13.88 -21.64
CA ALA A 80 0.35 14.56 -22.93
C ALA A 80 1.20 15.83 -23.03
N ARG A 81 1.46 16.56 -21.92
CA ARG A 81 2.35 17.75 -21.93
C ARG A 81 3.03 17.95 -20.59
N LYS A 82 4.37 18.02 -20.64
CA LYS A 82 5.23 18.34 -19.50
C LYS A 82 4.79 19.66 -18.87
N LEU A 83 4.69 19.68 -17.54
CA LEU A 83 4.69 20.96 -16.85
C LEU A 83 6.03 21.62 -17.20
N ILE A 84 5.97 22.93 -17.48
CA ILE A 84 7.05 23.90 -17.71
C ILE A 84 8.43 23.36 -17.25
N ASP A 85 9.49 23.61 -18.04
CA ASP A 85 10.92 23.23 -17.92
C ASP A 85 11.61 23.33 -16.53
N ILE A 86 10.86 23.56 -15.45
CA ILE A 86 11.26 23.68 -14.04
C ILE A 86 11.18 22.33 -13.30
N LEU A 87 10.26 21.42 -13.65
CA LEU A 87 10.16 20.10 -12.99
C LEU A 87 10.84 19.02 -13.83
N SER A 88 11.65 18.16 -13.20
CA SER A 88 12.29 17.04 -13.89
C SER A 88 11.22 16.02 -14.32
N GLU A 89 11.50 15.24 -15.37
CA GLU A 89 10.63 14.14 -15.79
C GLU A 89 10.34 13.21 -14.60
N GLY A 90 9.07 13.09 -14.22
CA GLY A 90 8.63 12.22 -13.13
C GLY A 90 8.28 12.94 -11.82
N ASP A 91 8.61 14.22 -11.66
CA ASP A 91 8.30 14.96 -10.43
C ASP A 91 6.84 15.48 -10.48
N SER A 92 5.91 14.67 -9.97
CA SER A 92 4.56 15.13 -9.66
C SER A 92 4.58 16.00 -8.40
N PRO A 93 4.17 17.28 -8.45
CA PRO A 93 4.17 18.16 -7.30
C PRO A 93 3.23 17.71 -6.16
N VAL A 94 2.25 16.85 -6.45
CA VAL A 94 1.28 16.38 -5.45
C VAL A 94 1.37 14.88 -5.15
N LEU A 95 1.53 14.02 -6.17
CA LEU A 95 1.49 12.57 -5.96
C LEU A 95 2.68 12.06 -5.15
N GLY A 96 3.85 12.73 -5.26
CA GLY A 96 5.09 12.37 -4.55
C GLY A 96 5.72 11.04 -4.98
N LEU A 97 5.01 10.23 -5.76
CA LEU A 97 5.45 8.95 -6.34
C LEU A 97 4.98 8.87 -7.80
N PRO A 98 5.62 8.02 -8.63
CA PRO A 98 5.17 7.79 -10.00
C PRO A 98 3.73 7.26 -10.06
N LEU A 99 2.91 7.83 -10.96
CA LEU A 99 1.53 7.38 -11.18
C LEU A 99 1.41 5.88 -11.52
N PRO A 100 2.31 5.28 -12.34
CA PRO A 100 2.24 3.85 -12.63
C PRO A 100 2.37 2.98 -11.37
N LEU A 101 3.12 3.42 -10.35
CA LEU A 101 3.25 2.67 -9.09
C LEU A 101 1.93 2.67 -8.29
N TYR A 102 1.22 3.80 -8.25
CA TYR A 102 -0.11 3.85 -7.63
C TYR A 102 -1.10 2.93 -8.36
N ARG A 103 -1.07 2.92 -9.69
CA ARG A 103 -1.91 2.04 -10.52
C ARG A 103 -1.65 0.57 -10.23
N LEU A 104 -0.38 0.16 -10.22
CA LEU A 104 0.02 -1.21 -9.88
C LEU A 104 -0.52 -1.62 -8.50
N ILE A 105 -0.39 -0.75 -7.49
CA ILE A 105 -0.87 -1.05 -6.14
C ILE A 105 -2.40 -1.23 -6.12
N THR A 106 -3.16 -0.36 -6.79
CA THR A 106 -4.63 -0.50 -6.83
C THR A 106 -5.05 -1.75 -7.60
N ASP A 107 -4.37 -2.09 -8.70
CA ASP A 107 -4.64 -3.31 -9.47
C ASP A 107 -4.39 -4.57 -8.62
N LEU A 108 -3.31 -4.60 -7.84
CA LEU A 108 -3.01 -5.69 -6.90
C LEU A 108 -4.09 -5.81 -5.81
N ILE A 109 -4.53 -4.68 -5.23
CA ILE A 109 -5.60 -4.66 -4.23
C ILE A 109 -6.91 -5.17 -4.83
N ASP A 110 -7.29 -4.74 -6.03
CA ASP A 110 -8.53 -5.17 -6.68
C ASP A 110 -8.52 -6.67 -6.96
N VAL A 111 -7.37 -7.21 -7.38
CA VAL A 111 -7.19 -8.65 -7.62
C VAL A 111 -7.30 -9.45 -6.35
N LEU A 112 -6.64 -9.00 -5.29
CA LEU A 112 -6.65 -9.66 -3.99
C LEU A 112 -8.06 -9.78 -3.40
N ASN A 113 -8.91 -8.81 -3.69
CA ASN A 113 -10.28 -8.74 -3.16
C ASN A 113 -11.33 -9.20 -4.18
N SER A 114 -10.94 -9.55 -5.41
CA SER A 114 -11.86 -10.01 -6.44
C SER A 114 -12.48 -11.35 -6.07
N PRO A 115 -13.80 -11.53 -6.28
CA PRO A 115 -14.40 -12.84 -6.12
C PRO A 115 -13.93 -13.83 -7.20
N LYS A 116 -13.42 -13.33 -8.31
CA LYS A 116 -12.95 -14.15 -9.43
C LYS A 116 -11.47 -14.46 -9.25
N HIS A 117 -11.08 -15.70 -9.53
CA HIS A 117 -9.66 -16.04 -9.61
C HIS A 117 -9.01 -15.19 -10.72
N PRO A 118 -7.84 -14.58 -10.44
CA PRO A 118 -7.11 -13.87 -11.48
C PRO A 118 -6.73 -14.84 -12.59
N THR A 119 -6.73 -14.36 -13.83
CA THR A 119 -6.25 -15.16 -14.96
C THR A 119 -4.74 -15.32 -14.85
N GLU A 120 -4.21 -16.46 -15.31
CA GLU A 120 -2.77 -16.71 -15.32
C GLU A 120 -2.01 -15.62 -16.09
N ALA A 121 -2.55 -15.20 -17.25
CA ALA A 121 -1.99 -14.09 -18.04
C ALA A 121 -1.94 -12.76 -17.27
N PHE A 122 -2.92 -12.49 -16.40
CA PHE A 122 -2.90 -11.31 -15.55
C PHE A 122 -1.80 -11.40 -14.49
N LEU A 123 -1.65 -12.56 -13.83
CA LEU A 123 -0.61 -12.77 -12.82
C LEU A 123 0.79 -12.70 -13.42
N ILE A 124 1.00 -13.24 -14.63
CA ILE A 124 2.27 -13.13 -15.35
C ILE A 124 2.60 -11.66 -15.59
N ARG A 125 1.66 -10.88 -16.13
CA ARG A 125 1.87 -9.44 -16.38
C ARG A 125 2.22 -8.68 -15.10
N MET A 126 1.50 -8.91 -14.00
CA MET A 126 1.79 -8.25 -12.73
C MET A 126 3.15 -8.64 -12.16
N ARG A 127 3.58 -9.89 -12.36
CA ARG A 127 4.91 -10.34 -11.97
C ARG A 127 6.00 -9.66 -12.79
N GLU A 128 5.86 -9.61 -14.11
CA GLU A 128 6.82 -8.92 -15.00
C GLU A 128 6.95 -7.43 -14.67
N GLU A 129 5.82 -6.76 -14.40
CA GLU A 129 5.81 -5.36 -13.97
C GLU A 129 6.47 -5.20 -12.59
N MET A 130 6.16 -6.08 -11.64
CA MET A 130 6.76 -6.04 -10.31
C MET A 130 8.26 -6.34 -10.34
N GLU A 131 8.74 -7.26 -11.17
CA GLU A 131 10.16 -7.56 -11.37
C GLU A 131 10.92 -6.32 -11.85
N THR A 132 10.31 -5.52 -12.72
CA THR A 132 10.89 -4.25 -13.18
C THR A 132 11.09 -3.27 -12.02
N TRP A 133 10.08 -3.13 -11.16
CA TRP A 133 10.15 -2.27 -9.97
C TRP A 133 11.08 -2.80 -8.90
N GLU A 134 11.08 -4.10 -8.63
CA GLU A 134 11.99 -4.76 -7.70
C GLU A 134 13.45 -4.60 -8.13
N GLY A 135 13.71 -4.72 -9.43
CA GLY A 135 15.02 -4.46 -10.03
C GLY A 135 15.55 -3.05 -9.75
N LEU A 136 14.69 -2.05 -9.58
CA LEU A 136 15.12 -0.69 -9.22
C LEU A 136 15.57 -0.55 -7.76
N VAL A 137 15.05 -1.38 -6.86
CA VAL A 137 15.24 -1.22 -5.40
C VAL A 137 16.17 -2.25 -4.78
N LEU A 138 16.44 -3.35 -5.51
CA LEU A 138 17.40 -4.39 -5.15
C LEU A 138 18.86 -3.99 -5.42
N VAL A 139 19.10 -3.02 -6.30
CA VAL A 139 20.47 -2.56 -6.58
C VAL A 139 20.96 -1.71 -5.40
N GLU A 140 22.10 -2.09 -4.81
CA GLU A 140 22.76 -1.32 -3.76
C GLU A 140 22.98 0.15 -4.18
N ASP A 141 23.00 1.06 -3.20
CA ASP A 141 22.87 2.54 -3.30
C ASP A 141 23.75 3.27 -4.37
N GLY A 142 24.63 2.57 -5.09
CA GLY A 142 25.46 3.10 -6.19
C GLY A 142 25.06 2.69 -7.63
N GLY A 143 24.13 1.74 -7.83
CA GLY A 143 23.80 1.22 -9.17
C GLY A 143 22.34 1.39 -9.62
N ALA A 144 21.44 1.85 -8.73
CA ALA A 144 20.03 2.04 -9.06
C ALA A 144 19.85 3.20 -10.05
N SER A 145 19.16 2.96 -11.17
CA SER A 145 18.89 3.95 -12.23
C SER A 145 17.77 4.95 -11.84
N PHE A 146 17.79 5.47 -10.62
CA PHE A 146 16.93 6.59 -10.26
C PHE A 146 17.37 7.85 -11.02
N PRO A 147 16.44 8.74 -11.39
CA PRO A 147 16.80 10.05 -11.91
C PRO A 147 17.81 10.76 -10.99
N LEU A 148 18.83 11.39 -11.57
CA LEU A 148 19.86 12.11 -10.81
C LEU A 148 19.27 13.26 -9.95
N SER A 149 18.11 13.78 -10.34
CA SER A 149 17.36 14.80 -9.61
C SER A 149 16.67 14.28 -8.33
N MET A 150 16.51 12.96 -8.19
CA MET A 150 15.72 12.38 -7.11
C MET A 150 16.48 12.42 -5.78
N THR A 151 15.92 13.11 -4.79
CA THR A 151 16.49 13.16 -3.43
C THR A 151 16.52 11.77 -2.77
N SER A 152 17.38 11.55 -1.79
CA SER A 152 17.40 10.32 -0.98
C SER A 152 16.05 9.97 -0.37
N PHE A 153 15.31 10.97 0.12
CA PHE A 153 13.97 10.77 0.67
C PHE A 153 12.99 10.17 -0.35
N HIS A 154 12.95 10.72 -1.57
CA HIS A 154 12.08 10.23 -2.63
C HIS A 154 12.47 8.81 -3.06
N LYS A 155 13.77 8.48 -3.11
CA LYS A 155 14.25 7.12 -3.40
C LYS A 155 13.77 6.13 -2.34
N ASP A 156 13.89 6.50 -1.06
CA ASP A 156 13.39 5.69 0.05
C ASP A 156 11.87 5.52 -0.04
N ALA A 157 11.13 6.56 -0.45
CA ALA A 157 9.69 6.51 -0.61
C ALA A 157 9.26 5.52 -1.68
N VAL A 158 9.81 5.65 -2.88
CA VAL A 158 9.57 4.69 -3.96
C VAL A 158 9.95 3.29 -3.51
N THR A 159 11.10 3.14 -2.84
CA THR A 159 11.53 1.83 -2.34
C THR A 159 10.51 1.22 -1.39
N LEU A 160 10.07 1.94 -0.37
CA LEU A 160 9.10 1.42 0.59
C LEU A 160 7.74 1.06 -0.06
N PHE A 161 7.28 1.84 -1.04
CA PHE A 161 6.05 1.52 -1.77
C PHE A 161 6.20 0.29 -2.68
N VAL A 162 7.32 0.16 -3.39
CA VAL A 162 7.65 -1.02 -4.20
C VAL A 162 7.70 -2.28 -3.33
N LEU A 163 8.34 -2.20 -2.16
CA LEU A 163 8.40 -3.32 -1.21
C LEU A 163 7.01 -3.69 -0.69
N GLY A 164 6.15 -2.70 -0.41
CA GLY A 164 4.75 -2.93 -0.04
C GLY A 164 3.94 -3.60 -1.16
N ALA A 165 4.09 -3.15 -2.41
CA ALA A 165 3.44 -3.74 -3.56
C ALA A 165 3.91 -5.20 -3.80
N SER A 166 5.21 -5.45 -3.67
CA SER A 166 5.81 -6.79 -3.76
C SER A 166 5.24 -7.73 -2.69
N LEU A 167 5.07 -7.26 -1.46
CA LEU A 167 4.41 -8.02 -0.39
C LEU A 167 2.94 -8.33 -0.73
N LEU A 168 2.20 -7.40 -1.32
CA LEU A 168 0.82 -7.66 -1.77
C LEU A 168 0.78 -8.75 -2.86
N LEU A 169 1.71 -8.73 -3.81
CA LEU A 169 1.80 -9.76 -4.84
C LEU A 169 2.09 -11.14 -4.24
N ASP A 170 2.98 -11.21 -3.25
CA ASP A 170 3.23 -12.44 -2.48
C ASP A 170 1.95 -12.96 -1.81
N TYR A 171 1.17 -12.08 -1.18
CA TYR A 171 -0.11 -12.47 -0.57
C TYR A 171 -1.11 -13.01 -1.61
N ILE A 172 -1.20 -12.41 -2.79
CA ILE A 172 -2.06 -12.89 -3.90
C ILE A 172 -1.63 -14.30 -4.33
N ALA A 173 -0.33 -14.53 -4.49
CA ALA A 173 0.22 -15.82 -4.87
C ALA A 173 -0.11 -16.87 -3.79
N GLU A 174 0.15 -16.58 -2.52
CA GLU A 174 -0.11 -17.49 -1.39
C GLU A 174 -1.60 -17.83 -1.25
N PHE A 175 -2.48 -16.84 -1.39
CA PHE A 175 -3.93 -17.05 -1.32
C PHE A 175 -4.43 -17.93 -2.49
N SER A 176 -3.84 -17.76 -3.67
CA SER A 176 -4.16 -18.59 -4.83
C SER A 176 -3.76 -20.06 -4.61
N LEU A 177 -2.56 -20.32 -4.07
CA LEU A 177 -2.12 -21.68 -3.75
C LEU A 177 -2.96 -22.36 -2.66
N ALA A 178 -3.35 -21.62 -1.61
CA ALA A 178 -4.15 -22.16 -0.50
C ALA A 178 -5.55 -22.60 -0.96
N ASN A 179 -6.19 -21.83 -1.85
CA ASN A 179 -7.51 -22.16 -2.39
C ASN A 179 -7.49 -23.37 -3.34
N HIS A 180 -6.35 -23.72 -3.93
CA HIS A 180 -6.20 -24.94 -4.73
C HIS A 180 -6.07 -26.22 -3.88
N THR A 181 -5.78 -26.11 -2.58
CA THR A 181 -5.41 -27.26 -1.73
C THR A 181 -6.44 -27.64 -0.66
N LEU A 182 -7.48 -26.84 -0.39
CA LEU A 182 -8.42 -27.09 0.73
C LEU A 182 -9.92 -26.94 0.35
N TRP A 183 -10.54 -28.05 -0.08
CA TRP A 183 -11.95 -28.49 0.14
C TRP A 183 -13.18 -27.61 -0.25
N PRO A 184 -14.39 -28.23 -0.39
CA PRO A 184 -15.44 -27.76 -1.31
C PRO A 184 -16.14 -26.48 -0.85
N GLN A 185 -16.34 -25.59 -1.82
CA GLN A 185 -17.11 -24.35 -1.83
C GLN A 185 -18.09 -24.16 -0.66
N VAL A 186 -17.59 -23.62 0.46
CA VAL A 186 -18.45 -22.99 1.47
C VAL A 186 -18.82 -21.59 0.95
N PRO A 187 -20.11 -21.20 0.97
CA PRO A 187 -20.55 -19.89 0.50
C PRO A 187 -19.81 -18.77 1.21
N ARG A 188 -19.23 -17.87 0.41
CA ARG A 188 -18.42 -16.70 0.79
C ARG A 188 -19.13 -15.65 1.67
N THR A 189 -20.34 -15.93 2.14
CA THR A 189 -21.22 -14.99 2.87
C THR A 189 -20.91 -14.85 4.37
N THR A 190 -19.95 -15.59 4.92
CA THR A 190 -19.56 -15.48 6.34
C THR A 190 -18.10 -15.06 6.58
N GLN A 191 -17.30 -14.87 5.53
CA GLN A 191 -15.89 -14.51 5.64
C GLN A 191 -15.68 -12.98 5.65
N ASN A 192 -16.33 -12.29 6.60
CA ASN A 192 -16.17 -10.84 6.79
C ASN A 192 -14.91 -10.46 7.60
N SER A 193 -14.07 -11.44 7.94
CA SER A 193 -12.80 -11.22 8.61
C SER A 193 -11.70 -11.79 7.74
N TRP A 194 -11.09 -10.95 6.90
CA TRP A 194 -9.76 -11.27 6.40
C TRP A 194 -8.85 -11.41 7.62
N ASN A 195 -8.49 -12.65 7.95
CA ASN A 195 -7.43 -12.90 8.90
C ASN A 195 -6.16 -12.96 8.04
N PRO A 196 -5.20 -12.04 8.21
CA PRO A 196 -3.93 -12.16 7.51
C PRO A 196 -3.42 -13.57 7.76
N LEU A 197 -3.29 -14.37 6.69
CA LEU A 197 -2.71 -15.70 6.75
C LEU A 197 -1.48 -15.62 7.65
N HIS A 198 -1.39 -16.50 8.66
CA HIS A 198 -0.16 -16.65 9.42
C HIS A 198 0.94 -16.83 8.37
N PRO A 199 1.94 -15.93 8.30
CA PRO A 199 3.05 -16.15 7.38
C PRO A 199 3.66 -17.50 7.75
N THR A 200 3.47 -18.47 6.86
CA THR A 200 3.84 -19.88 7.06
C THR A 200 5.35 -20.07 7.07
N ARG A 201 6.10 -19.02 6.74
CA ARG A 201 7.56 -19.02 6.66
C ARG A 201 8.18 -18.56 7.98
N SER A 202 9.00 -19.45 8.54
CA SER A 202 9.91 -19.18 9.66
C SER A 202 11.00 -18.15 9.33
N ALA A 203 11.22 -17.82 8.05
CA ALA A 203 12.23 -16.86 7.63
C ALA A 203 11.60 -15.48 7.37
N PRO A 204 12.23 -14.38 7.81
CA PRO A 204 11.78 -13.03 7.50
C PRO A 204 11.76 -12.80 5.98
N ARG A 205 10.68 -12.19 5.48
CA ARG A 205 10.56 -11.82 4.07
C ARG A 205 11.64 -10.80 3.71
N TRP A 206 12.29 -10.98 2.57
CA TRP A 206 13.37 -10.09 2.12
C TRP A 206 12.89 -8.63 1.99
N GLN A 207 11.63 -8.43 1.59
CA GLN A 207 11.04 -7.10 1.47
C GLN A 207 11.00 -6.37 2.82
N VAL A 208 10.67 -7.10 3.89
CA VAL A 208 10.65 -6.57 5.26
C VAL A 208 12.06 -6.23 5.71
N GLN A 209 13.03 -7.12 5.46
CA GLN A 209 14.43 -6.86 5.80
C GLN A 209 14.95 -5.59 5.12
N ARG A 210 14.73 -5.46 3.81
CA ARG A 210 15.15 -4.30 3.02
C ARG A 210 14.46 -3.00 3.49
N ALA A 211 13.15 -3.06 3.77
CA ALA A 211 12.45 -1.90 4.31
C ALA A 211 13.04 -1.46 5.66
N PHE A 212 13.48 -2.41 6.49
CA PHE A 212 13.97 -2.10 7.82
C PHE A 212 15.37 -1.54 7.82
N GLU A 213 16.21 -1.89 6.84
CA GLU A 213 17.46 -1.18 6.58
C GLU A 213 17.22 0.31 6.37
N ILE A 214 16.15 0.68 5.66
CA ILE A 214 15.76 2.08 5.46
C ILE A 214 15.27 2.70 6.78
N LEU A 215 14.31 2.06 7.45
CA LEU A 215 13.65 2.62 8.65
C LEU A 215 14.58 2.76 9.87
N ARG A 216 15.64 1.94 9.95
CA ARG A 216 16.65 2.02 11.01
C ARG A 216 17.66 3.15 10.79
N ARG A 217 17.73 3.77 9.60
CA ARG A 217 18.62 4.92 9.35
C ARG A 217 18.09 6.17 10.09
N PRO A 218 18.88 6.82 10.97
CA PRO A 218 18.40 7.96 11.77
C PRO A 218 17.85 9.13 10.93
N ALA A 219 18.50 9.45 9.80
CA ALA A 219 18.04 10.51 8.90
C ALA A 219 16.72 10.18 8.20
N ALA A 220 16.53 8.90 7.84
CA ALA A 220 15.29 8.43 7.25
C ALA A 220 14.17 8.45 8.30
N TYR A 221 14.44 7.96 9.52
CA TYR A 221 13.48 7.93 10.62
C TYR A 221 12.87 9.31 10.93
N GLU A 222 13.70 10.36 10.97
CA GLU A 222 13.23 11.72 11.23
C GLU A 222 12.32 12.24 10.10
N THR A 223 12.59 11.83 8.86
CA THR A 223 11.81 12.25 7.69
C THR A 223 10.50 11.46 7.57
N TRP A 224 10.56 10.14 7.77
CA TRP A 224 9.42 9.23 7.69
C TRP A 224 8.34 9.54 8.72
N THR A 225 8.76 9.92 9.92
CA THR A 225 7.84 10.26 11.01
C THR A 225 7.13 11.61 10.80
N ARG A 226 7.48 12.37 9.75
CA ARG A 226 6.91 13.68 9.41
C ARG A 226 6.29 13.74 8.01
N CYS A 227 6.10 12.59 7.34
CA CYS A 227 5.55 12.56 5.99
C CYS A 227 4.33 11.63 5.86
N PHE A 228 3.32 12.10 5.13
CA PHE A 228 2.09 11.34 4.83
C PHE A 228 2.35 10.08 3.98
N LEU A 229 3.42 10.05 3.18
CA LEU A 229 3.78 8.89 2.36
C LEU A 229 4.19 7.69 3.22
N GLY A 230 4.59 7.88 4.47
CA GLY A 230 4.99 6.77 5.33
C GLY A 230 3.85 5.85 5.75
N ALA A 231 2.59 6.32 5.72
CA ALA A 231 1.49 5.61 6.36
C ALA A 231 1.19 4.24 5.70
N TRP A 232 1.06 4.21 4.38
CA TRP A 232 0.69 2.99 3.66
C TRP A 232 1.77 1.90 3.71
N PRO A 233 3.07 2.19 3.48
CA PRO A 233 4.11 1.18 3.66
C PRO A 233 4.16 0.61 5.08
N MET A 234 3.94 1.44 6.11
CA MET A 234 3.93 0.94 7.50
C MET A 234 2.76 -0.02 7.75
N LEU A 235 1.59 0.25 7.16
CA LEU A 235 0.45 -0.65 7.20
C LEU A 235 0.80 -2.02 6.60
N ILE A 236 1.31 -2.04 5.36
CA ILE A 236 1.64 -3.30 4.67
C ILE A 236 2.74 -4.08 5.41
N LEU A 237 3.83 -3.42 5.80
CA LEU A 237 4.90 -4.04 6.58
C LEU A 237 4.38 -4.57 7.92
N GLY A 238 3.51 -3.82 8.58
CA GLY A 238 2.86 -4.22 9.84
C GLY A 238 2.09 -5.55 9.71
N TYR A 239 1.43 -5.78 8.58
CA TYR A 239 0.80 -7.08 8.31
C TYR A 239 1.83 -8.20 8.06
N SER A 240 3.04 -7.90 7.60
CA SER A 240 4.05 -8.91 7.28
C SER A 240 5.00 -9.28 8.42
N VAL A 241 5.14 -8.43 9.45
CA VAL A 241 6.04 -8.70 10.58
C VAL A 241 5.49 -9.74 11.56
N THR A 242 6.40 -10.52 12.13
CA THR A 242 6.09 -11.59 13.10
C THR A 242 6.91 -11.54 14.38
N SER A 243 8.16 -11.07 14.30
CA SER A 243 9.03 -10.98 15.47
C SER A 243 8.62 -9.81 16.36
N SER A 244 8.82 -9.95 17.68
CA SER A 244 8.52 -8.88 18.63
C SER A 244 9.40 -7.64 18.41
N GLU A 245 10.63 -7.82 17.93
CA GLU A 245 11.53 -6.73 17.54
C GLU A 245 10.93 -5.94 16.38
N ASP A 246 10.49 -6.63 15.33
CA ASP A 246 10.02 -5.98 14.11
C ASP A 246 8.68 -5.29 14.31
N ILE A 247 7.77 -5.93 15.06
CA ILE A 247 6.52 -5.31 15.52
C ILE A 247 6.81 -4.04 16.31
N SER A 248 7.79 -4.07 17.23
CA SER A 248 8.16 -2.91 18.04
C SER A 248 8.76 -1.77 17.22
N LEU A 249 9.45 -2.07 16.11
CA LEU A 249 9.94 -1.05 15.19
C LEU A 249 8.78 -0.33 14.48
N ILE A 250 7.86 -1.07 13.86
CA ILE A 250 6.70 -0.49 13.17
C ILE A 250 5.84 0.31 14.14
N ARG A 251 5.53 -0.24 15.32
CA ARG A 251 4.79 0.46 16.37
C ARG A 251 5.42 1.81 16.72
N ARG A 252 6.75 1.84 16.89
CA ARG A 252 7.48 3.05 17.25
C ARG A 252 7.43 4.11 16.14
N VAL A 253 7.56 3.69 14.88
CA VAL A 253 7.45 4.61 13.72
C VAL A 253 6.05 5.22 13.68
N LEU A 254 5.00 4.39 13.76
CA LEU A 254 3.61 4.86 13.73
C LEU A 254 3.26 5.76 14.91
N THR A 255 3.71 5.42 16.11
CA THR A 255 3.51 6.26 17.32
C THR A 255 4.13 7.65 17.12
N GLN A 256 5.37 7.71 16.63
CA GLN A 256 6.02 8.99 16.34
C GLN A 256 5.31 9.77 15.23
N MET A 257 4.81 9.09 14.21
CA MET A 257 4.01 9.72 13.15
C MET A 257 2.72 10.34 13.70
N VAL A 258 2.02 9.65 14.62
CA VAL A 258 0.82 10.18 15.30
C VAL A 258 1.17 11.44 16.08
N GLU A 259 2.20 11.38 16.92
CA GLU A 259 2.64 12.49 17.77
C GLU A 259 3.04 13.74 16.95
N ARG A 260 3.69 13.54 15.81
CA ARG A 260 4.25 14.63 15.00
C ARG A 260 3.28 15.21 13.98
N MET A 261 2.42 14.39 13.39
CA MET A 261 1.55 14.83 12.28
C MET A 261 0.11 15.10 12.72
N GLY A 262 -0.33 14.57 13.86
CA GLY A 262 -1.73 14.70 14.30
C GLY A 262 -2.74 14.10 13.29
N TYR A 263 -2.27 13.28 12.36
CA TYR A 263 -3.08 12.74 11.27
C TYR A 263 -3.78 11.47 11.76
N GLY A 264 -5.08 11.59 12.04
CA GLY A 264 -5.87 10.51 12.67
C GLY A 264 -5.91 9.19 11.88
N GLU A 265 -5.55 9.19 10.59
CA GLU A 265 -5.43 7.95 9.83
C GLU A 265 -4.33 7.03 10.32
N ILE A 266 -3.24 7.60 10.84
CA ILE A 266 -2.10 6.84 11.32
C ILE A 266 -2.45 6.13 12.62
N GLN A 267 -3.24 6.79 13.48
CA GLN A 267 -3.78 6.14 14.68
C GLN A 267 -4.65 4.94 14.31
N ARG A 268 -5.52 5.08 13.30
CA ARG A 268 -6.34 3.96 12.83
C ARG A 268 -5.52 2.80 12.28
N ILE A 269 -4.45 3.10 11.54
CA ILE A 269 -3.49 2.10 11.07
C ILE A 269 -2.84 1.38 12.26
N LEU A 270 -2.38 2.14 13.26
CA LEU A 270 -1.78 1.56 14.46
C LEU A 270 -2.77 0.66 15.21
N ASP A 271 -4.00 1.12 15.44
CA ASP A 271 -5.04 0.36 16.13
C ASP A 271 -5.39 -0.95 15.39
N ASP A 272 -5.48 -0.90 14.07
CA ASP A 272 -5.73 -2.09 13.23
C ASP A 272 -4.58 -3.11 13.35
N LEU A 273 -3.34 -2.63 13.28
CA LEU A 273 -2.16 -3.49 13.41
C LEU A 273 -2.04 -4.11 14.81
N GLU A 274 -2.32 -3.37 15.89
CA GLU A 274 -2.36 -3.93 17.24
C GLU A 274 -3.40 -5.05 17.37
N GLY A 275 -4.57 -4.87 16.75
CA GLY A 275 -5.60 -5.90 16.67
C GLY A 275 -5.10 -7.16 15.97
N VAL A 276 -4.39 -7.01 14.85
CA VAL A 276 -3.78 -8.13 14.11
C VAL A 276 -2.68 -8.82 14.91
N TRP A 277 -1.76 -8.08 15.51
CA TRP A 277 -0.65 -8.64 16.29
C TRP A 277 -1.14 -9.37 17.55
N THR A 278 -2.20 -8.86 18.19
CA THR A 278 -2.83 -9.52 19.35
C THR A 278 -3.44 -10.86 18.98
N LYS A 279 -4.28 -10.90 17.92
CA LYS A 279 -4.89 -12.15 17.42
C LYS A 279 -3.85 -13.22 17.10
N ARG A 280 -2.76 -12.84 16.42
CA ARG A 280 -1.65 -13.76 16.10
C ARG A 280 -0.98 -14.37 17.33
N THR A 281 -0.97 -13.66 18.45
CA THR A 281 -0.39 -14.14 19.71
C THR A 281 -1.32 -15.14 20.39
N GLU A 282 -2.63 -14.92 20.28
CA GLU A 282 -3.68 -15.81 20.82
C GLU A 282 -3.81 -17.11 20.01
N ASP A 283 -3.62 -17.06 18.69
CA ASP A 283 -3.70 -18.21 17.78
C ASP A 283 -2.50 -19.18 17.89
N ILE A 284 -1.44 -18.83 18.63
CA ILE A 284 -0.34 -19.77 18.95
C ILE A 284 -0.87 -20.78 19.97
N PRO A 285 -1.05 -22.07 19.63
CA PRO A 285 -1.58 -23.04 20.56
C PRO A 285 -0.68 -23.15 21.79
N ARG A 286 -1.27 -23.01 22.99
CA ARG A 286 -0.60 -23.26 24.28
C ARG A 286 0.04 -24.66 24.38
N GLU A 287 -0.25 -25.56 23.45
CA GLU A 287 0.32 -26.90 23.36
C GLU A 287 1.81 -26.91 22.97
N SER A 288 2.33 -25.91 22.24
CA SER A 288 3.76 -25.87 21.87
C SER A 288 4.68 -25.54 23.07
N VAL A 289 4.14 -24.79 24.05
CA VAL A 289 4.87 -24.43 25.28
C VAL A 289 4.90 -25.61 26.26
N VAL A 290 3.89 -26.49 26.24
CA VAL A 290 3.85 -27.68 27.09
C VAL A 290 4.79 -28.78 26.56
N MET A 291 4.91 -28.95 25.24
CA MET A 291 5.88 -29.91 24.67
C MET A 291 7.34 -29.52 24.96
N SER A 292 7.68 -28.23 24.88
CA SER A 292 9.02 -27.73 25.24
C SER A 292 9.35 -27.90 26.72
N ALA A 293 8.35 -27.92 27.61
CA ALA A 293 8.55 -28.10 29.05
C ALA A 293 8.67 -29.59 29.41
N ILE A 294 7.95 -30.48 28.73
CA ILE A 294 8.01 -31.93 28.98
C ILE A 294 9.34 -32.51 28.48
N GLU A 295 9.89 -32.06 27.35
CA GLU A 295 11.18 -32.53 26.86
C GLU A 295 12.38 -32.14 27.75
N ARG A 296 12.28 -31.08 28.56
CA ARG A 296 13.32 -30.73 29.55
C ARG A 296 13.22 -31.51 30.86
N THR A 297 12.11 -32.20 31.12
CA THR A 297 11.89 -32.88 32.41
C THR A 297 12.15 -34.39 32.33
N CYS A 298 12.29 -34.96 31.12
CA CYS A 298 12.56 -36.39 30.91
C CYS A 298 14.03 -36.73 30.59
N ALA A 299 14.95 -35.79 30.72
CA ALA A 299 16.39 -36.02 30.61
C ALA A 299 17.06 -35.89 31.99
N VAL A 300 16.86 -36.89 32.85
CA VAL A 300 17.71 -37.19 34.02
C VAL A 300 17.95 -38.69 34.07
#